data_AF-A0A2N2D911-F1
#
_entry.id   AF-A0A2N2D911-F1
#
_cell.length_a   1.000
_cell.length_b   1.000
_cell.length_c   1.000
_cell.angle_alpha   90.00
_cell.angle_beta   90.00
_cell.angle_gamma   90.00
#
_symmetry.space_group_name_H-M   'P 1'
#
loop_
_entity.id
_entity.type
_entity.pdbx_description
1 polymer ?
#
loop_
_entity_poly.entity_id
_entity_poly.type
_entity_poly.pdbx_seq_one_letter_code
_entity_poly.pdbx_strand_id
1 'polypeptide(L)'
;TALRHGLYAPRNLMTGRCSVPSKPQFNFFWCWDTPFHTIGQSEFSGLFPTMSFNVGGTGMAMQNLYTQFEGQDPITGQVYMMLNDGLSADLLIYSQPPAHSWAITEIYLREKDRTTARGFLEDMYEKSDRYMQFWDLERDVDRDGLYEYNSGMETGWDDTPRYTSGGVVTGFAPVLSIDAIDLNSWLYMYYMELFSWADWLGNPDDSSYWKEKAKNLAELVENRMWCEEDKAWYDIINQNGTHEFVRVPTPAMWFPAYAGLSRNETRIKNVIENHLLNPEEFFGKYPIPTVAYNSEHYNHEEDGLYWKGQIWLITAYVSLKTLYQYGYEDEAEELRTRLLEMMSDKGGIYENYDAKTGEVGWTDLVGYPSAFQFGWSSTFTMETLLDRYQRMRYLLSDETSFSGHVKEAKELATGETIYIVETGEYEVPKVEVASLDRKSLMEADEVELTFSDPYGNMASANATIKLKDLSFDAVVGHTYRVSLITGTVVDITESQKEMNGKVPGFNGFDVVVVMSVAICIGMLLKRRKSA
;
A
#
# COMPACT_ATOMS: atom_id res chain seq x y z
N THR A 1 0.29 -15.54 -15.80
CA THR A 1 0.14 -15.12 -14.39
C THR A 1 -1.20 -15.58 -13.88
N ALA A 2 -1.32 -15.85 -12.58
CA ALA A 2 -2.58 -16.19 -11.91
C ALA A 2 -3.72 -15.25 -12.32
N LEU A 3 -3.46 -13.95 -12.32
CA LEU A 3 -4.40 -12.89 -12.73
C LEU A 3 -4.98 -13.09 -14.15
N ARG A 4 -4.20 -13.61 -15.10
CA ARG A 4 -4.71 -13.96 -16.44
C ARG A 4 -5.50 -15.27 -16.43
N HIS A 5 -5.08 -16.25 -15.62
CA HIS A 5 -5.79 -17.51 -15.49
C HIS A 5 -7.15 -17.34 -14.81
N GLY A 6 -7.27 -16.46 -13.82
CA GLY A 6 -8.50 -16.13 -13.11
C GLY A 6 -9.50 -15.29 -13.93
N LEU A 7 -9.08 -14.72 -15.05
CA LEU A 7 -9.93 -13.85 -15.86
C LEU A 7 -10.99 -14.65 -16.65
N TYR A 8 -12.22 -14.18 -16.61
CA TYR A 8 -13.31 -14.61 -17.49
C TYR A 8 -13.51 -13.61 -18.62
N ALA A 9 -13.68 -14.12 -19.83
CA ALA A 9 -14.19 -13.33 -20.95
C ALA A 9 -15.68 -12.99 -20.73
N PRO A 10 -16.20 -11.94 -21.40
CA PRO A 10 -17.62 -11.63 -21.36
C PRO A 10 -18.46 -12.88 -21.67
N ARG A 11 -19.39 -13.20 -20.77
CA ARG A 11 -20.30 -14.34 -20.85
C ARG A 11 -21.57 -14.02 -20.07
N ASN A 12 -22.66 -14.71 -20.40
CA ASN A 12 -23.97 -14.50 -19.77
C ASN A 12 -24.37 -13.01 -19.81
N LEU A 13 -24.46 -12.30 -18.67
CA LEU A 13 -24.83 -10.87 -18.62
C LEU A 13 -23.62 -9.92 -18.52
N MET A 14 -22.40 -10.42 -18.38
CA MET A 14 -21.20 -9.60 -18.31
C MET A 14 -20.96 -8.85 -19.63
N THR A 15 -20.79 -7.53 -19.59
CA THR A 15 -20.38 -6.75 -20.78
C THR A 15 -18.86 -6.68 -20.93
N GLY A 16 -18.14 -6.83 -19.81
CA GLY A 16 -16.69 -6.80 -19.70
C GLY A 16 -16.09 -8.11 -19.20
N ARG A 17 -14.77 -8.11 -19.06
CA ARG A 17 -14.04 -9.21 -18.41
C ARG A 17 -14.10 -9.03 -16.91
N CYS A 18 -14.18 -10.10 -16.14
CA CYS A 18 -14.09 -10.04 -14.68
C CYS A 18 -13.26 -11.22 -14.15
N SER A 19 -12.56 -11.04 -13.04
CA SER A 19 -11.61 -12.02 -12.52
C SER A 19 -12.10 -12.72 -11.27
N VAL A 20 -11.74 -14.00 -11.14
CA VAL A 20 -11.90 -14.78 -9.90
C VAL A 20 -10.53 -15.02 -9.25
N PRO A 21 -10.45 -15.25 -7.93
CA PRO A 21 -9.20 -15.40 -7.19
C PRO A 21 -8.41 -16.64 -7.60
N SER A 22 -9.08 -17.79 -7.74
CA SER A 22 -8.51 -19.01 -8.30
C SER A 22 -9.62 -19.94 -8.80
N LYS A 23 -9.74 -20.14 -10.12
CA LYS A 23 -10.87 -20.88 -10.75
C LYS A 23 -11.22 -22.24 -10.11
N PRO A 24 -10.26 -23.08 -9.68
CA PRO A 24 -10.58 -24.38 -9.08
C PRO A 24 -11.33 -24.31 -7.75
N GLN A 25 -11.04 -23.30 -6.91
CA GLN A 25 -11.59 -23.17 -5.55
C GLN A 25 -12.58 -22.01 -5.43
N PHE A 26 -12.32 -20.92 -6.14
CA PHE A 26 -13.04 -19.66 -6.05
C PHE A 26 -13.51 -19.24 -7.46
N ASN A 27 -14.78 -19.50 -7.78
CA ASN A 27 -15.36 -19.31 -9.12
C ASN A 27 -16.44 -18.19 -9.25
N PHE A 28 -16.46 -17.23 -8.33
CA PHE A 28 -17.28 -16.02 -8.34
C PHE A 28 -16.42 -14.75 -8.52
N PHE A 29 -17.05 -13.59 -8.65
CA PHE A 29 -16.36 -12.30 -8.59
C PHE A 29 -16.50 -11.77 -7.17
N TRP A 30 -15.40 -11.75 -6.42
CA TRP A 30 -15.42 -11.29 -5.02
C TRP A 30 -15.26 -9.79 -4.92
N CYS A 31 -16.00 -9.18 -3.99
CA CYS A 31 -16.06 -7.74 -3.77
C CYS A 31 -14.67 -7.13 -3.59
N TRP A 32 -13.88 -7.62 -2.62
CA TRP A 32 -12.55 -7.05 -2.32
C TRP A 32 -11.40 -7.62 -3.17
N ASP A 33 -11.51 -8.84 -3.71
CA ASP A 33 -10.46 -9.42 -4.57
C ASP A 33 -10.33 -8.66 -5.88
N THR A 34 -11.47 -8.28 -6.45
CA THR A 34 -11.55 -7.61 -7.76
C THR A 34 -10.66 -6.36 -7.81
N PRO A 35 -10.75 -5.38 -6.88
CA PRO A 35 -9.85 -4.23 -6.92
C PRO A 35 -8.37 -4.60 -6.77
N PHE A 36 -8.01 -5.62 -5.98
CA PHE A 36 -6.62 -6.08 -5.94
C PHE A 36 -6.18 -6.73 -7.26
N HIS A 37 -7.05 -7.49 -7.91
CA HIS A 37 -6.75 -8.05 -9.24
C HIS A 37 -6.56 -6.95 -10.28
N THR A 38 -7.34 -5.87 -10.23
CA THR A 38 -7.27 -4.80 -11.21
C THR A 38 -5.99 -3.97 -11.05
N ILE A 39 -5.50 -3.76 -9.82
CA ILE A 39 -4.16 -3.20 -9.56
C ILE A 39 -3.10 -4.03 -10.30
N GLY A 40 -3.05 -5.35 -10.07
CA GLY A 40 -2.06 -6.21 -10.73
C GLY A 40 -2.24 -6.32 -12.25
N GLN A 41 -3.47 -6.29 -12.76
CA GLN A 41 -3.75 -6.30 -14.20
C GLN A 41 -3.29 -5.00 -14.88
N SER A 42 -3.38 -3.87 -14.20
CA SER A 42 -2.98 -2.57 -14.75
C SER A 42 -1.47 -2.44 -14.97
N GLU A 43 -0.65 -3.28 -14.35
CA GLU A 43 0.79 -3.41 -14.63
C GLU A 43 1.11 -4.10 -15.97
N PHE A 44 0.14 -4.76 -16.62
CA PHE A 44 0.43 -5.48 -17.85
C PHE A 44 0.71 -4.52 -19.01
N SER A 45 1.90 -4.61 -19.59
CA SER A 45 2.23 -3.96 -20.87
C SER A 45 1.21 -4.39 -21.94
N GLY A 46 0.67 -3.44 -22.71
CA GLY A 46 -0.33 -3.66 -23.77
C GLY A 46 0.19 -4.37 -25.04
N LEU A 47 1.00 -5.42 -24.88
CA LEU A 47 1.74 -6.09 -25.96
C LEU A 47 1.10 -7.44 -26.33
N PHE A 48 -0.14 -7.40 -26.82
CA PHE A 48 -0.68 -8.49 -27.66
C PHE A 48 -1.39 -7.91 -28.89
N PRO A 49 -0.67 -7.65 -30.00
CA PRO A 49 -1.24 -7.14 -31.24
C PRO A 49 -2.17 -8.11 -31.98
N THR A 50 -2.33 -9.36 -31.49
CA THR A 50 -2.90 -10.46 -32.27
C THR A 50 -4.26 -10.96 -31.79
N MET A 51 -4.94 -10.26 -30.88
CA MET A 51 -6.35 -10.52 -30.60
C MET A 51 -7.16 -9.24 -30.78
N SER A 52 -8.28 -9.34 -31.48
CA SER A 52 -9.10 -8.24 -32.02
C SER A 52 -9.77 -7.30 -30.99
N PHE A 53 -9.24 -7.20 -29.78
CA PHE A 53 -9.57 -6.16 -28.81
C PHE A 53 -8.26 -5.71 -28.15
N ASN A 54 -7.70 -4.62 -28.67
CA ASN A 54 -6.43 -4.04 -28.25
C ASN A 54 -6.60 -3.35 -26.89
N VAL A 55 -6.75 -4.14 -25.83
CA VAL A 55 -6.95 -3.64 -24.46
C VAL A 55 -5.62 -3.78 -23.71
N GLY A 56 -4.97 -2.66 -23.41
CA GLY A 56 -3.80 -2.61 -22.53
C GLY A 56 -4.14 -3.09 -21.10
N GLY A 57 -3.13 -3.18 -20.22
CA GLY A 57 -3.34 -3.59 -18.82
C GLY A 57 -4.42 -2.76 -18.11
N THR A 58 -4.37 -1.43 -18.26
CA THR A 58 -5.36 -0.48 -17.71
C THR A 58 -6.76 -0.75 -18.23
N GLY A 59 -6.95 -0.94 -19.54
CA GLY A 59 -8.28 -1.25 -20.07
C GLY A 59 -8.84 -2.60 -19.59
N MET A 60 -7.98 -3.59 -19.31
CA MET A 60 -8.40 -4.87 -18.73
C MET A 60 -8.84 -4.70 -17.28
N ALA A 61 -8.09 -3.91 -16.51
CA ALA A 61 -8.41 -3.53 -15.15
C ALA A 61 -9.73 -2.74 -15.07
N MET A 62 -9.94 -1.78 -15.98
CA MET A 62 -11.20 -1.02 -16.09
C MET A 62 -12.40 -1.94 -16.36
N GLN A 63 -12.29 -2.87 -17.32
CA GLN A 63 -13.37 -3.83 -17.62
C GLN A 63 -13.78 -4.65 -16.38
N ASN A 64 -12.79 -5.06 -15.59
CA ASN A 64 -12.99 -5.87 -14.40
C ASN A 64 -13.75 -5.09 -13.31
N LEU A 65 -13.38 -3.84 -13.04
CA LEU A 65 -14.14 -2.97 -12.14
C LEU A 65 -15.54 -2.66 -12.69
N TYR A 66 -15.66 -2.31 -13.98
CA TYR A 66 -16.95 -2.05 -14.59
C TYR A 66 -17.90 -3.23 -14.43
N THR A 67 -17.47 -4.45 -14.74
CA THR A 67 -18.31 -5.65 -14.60
C THR A 67 -18.74 -5.92 -13.16
N GLN A 68 -17.89 -5.65 -12.17
CA GLN A 68 -18.30 -5.75 -10.77
C GLN A 68 -19.37 -4.71 -10.41
N PHE A 69 -19.18 -3.45 -10.82
CA PHE A 69 -20.16 -2.38 -10.57
C PHE A 69 -21.39 -2.44 -11.47
N GLU A 70 -21.43 -3.28 -12.50
CA GLU A 70 -22.68 -3.61 -13.21
C GLU A 70 -23.62 -4.45 -12.35
N GLY A 71 -23.08 -5.25 -11.43
CA GLY A 71 -23.83 -5.97 -10.41
C GLY A 71 -24.10 -5.17 -9.13
N GLN A 72 -23.76 -3.87 -9.11
CA GLN A 72 -24.06 -2.98 -7.98
C GLN A 72 -25.58 -2.90 -7.79
N ASP A 73 -26.04 -2.95 -6.54
CA ASP A 73 -27.46 -2.79 -6.24
C ASP A 73 -27.95 -1.39 -6.65
N PRO A 74 -28.99 -1.27 -7.50
CA PRO A 74 -29.44 0.02 -8.01
C PRO A 74 -30.24 0.83 -6.99
N ILE A 75 -30.64 0.24 -5.86
CA ILE A 75 -31.42 0.91 -4.81
C ILE A 75 -30.51 1.32 -3.66
N THR A 76 -29.75 0.39 -3.11
CA THR A 76 -28.91 0.64 -1.92
C THR A 76 -27.52 1.15 -2.29
N GLY A 77 -27.02 0.82 -3.49
CA GLY A 77 -25.64 1.10 -3.91
C GLY A 77 -24.64 0.02 -3.49
N GLN A 78 -25.08 -1.06 -2.85
CA GLN A 78 -24.21 -2.15 -2.37
C GLN A 78 -23.43 -2.81 -3.52
N VAL A 79 -22.13 -3.01 -3.30
CA VAL A 79 -21.32 -3.97 -4.08
C VAL A 79 -21.28 -5.28 -3.31
N TYR A 80 -21.87 -6.33 -3.88
CA TYR A 80 -22.07 -7.61 -3.21
C TYR A 80 -20.79 -8.43 -3.06
N MET A 81 -20.68 -9.16 -1.95
CA MET A 81 -19.53 -10.02 -1.62
C MET A 81 -19.17 -10.99 -2.73
N MET A 82 -20.16 -11.68 -3.32
CA MET A 82 -19.95 -12.66 -4.38
C MET A 82 -20.95 -12.44 -5.51
N LEU A 83 -20.45 -12.09 -6.69
CA LEU A 83 -21.24 -11.99 -7.92
C LEU A 83 -20.97 -13.18 -8.84
N ASN A 84 -22.01 -13.72 -9.47
CA ASN A 84 -21.89 -14.70 -10.53
C ASN A 84 -21.87 -14.03 -11.93
N ASP A 85 -21.73 -14.81 -13.00
CA ASP A 85 -21.70 -14.28 -14.38
C ASP A 85 -23.06 -13.76 -14.89
N GLY A 86 -24.13 -13.98 -14.14
CA GLY A 86 -25.42 -13.32 -14.30
C GLY A 86 -25.49 -11.95 -13.62
N LEU A 87 -24.38 -11.44 -13.08
CA LEU A 87 -24.30 -10.16 -12.37
C LEU A 87 -25.30 -10.08 -11.20
N SER A 88 -25.53 -11.23 -10.58
CA SER A 88 -26.41 -11.39 -9.42
C SER A 88 -25.60 -11.90 -8.24
N ALA A 89 -26.02 -11.48 -7.04
CA ALA A 89 -25.36 -11.88 -5.82
C ALA A 89 -25.84 -13.24 -5.33
N ASP A 90 -24.89 -14.10 -4.98
CA ASP A 90 -25.18 -15.39 -4.34
C ASP A 90 -25.39 -15.23 -2.82
N LEU A 91 -24.87 -14.14 -2.24
CA LEU A 91 -25.08 -13.74 -0.85
C LEU A 91 -25.47 -12.26 -0.77
N LEU A 92 -26.77 -12.01 -0.60
CA LEU A 92 -27.35 -10.66 -0.70
C LEU A 92 -26.98 -9.74 0.49
N ILE A 93 -26.72 -10.30 1.67
CA ILE A 93 -26.60 -9.50 2.90
C ILE A 93 -25.21 -8.94 3.16
N TYR A 94 -24.20 -9.40 2.41
CA TYR A 94 -22.79 -9.06 2.66
C TYR A 94 -22.19 -8.25 1.51
N SER A 95 -21.42 -7.23 1.87
CA SER A 95 -20.38 -6.62 1.06
C SER A 95 -19.01 -7.21 1.45
N GLN A 96 -17.91 -6.50 1.22
CA GLN A 96 -16.57 -6.79 1.76
C GLN A 96 -15.81 -5.48 1.98
N PRO A 97 -14.56 -5.47 2.52
CA PRO A 97 -13.81 -4.24 2.67
C PRO A 97 -13.72 -3.44 1.34
N PRO A 98 -14.07 -2.15 1.34
CA PRO A 98 -14.24 -1.37 0.11
C PRO A 98 -12.88 -0.88 -0.43
N ALA A 99 -12.02 -1.79 -0.89
CA ALA A 99 -10.70 -1.47 -1.43
C ALA A 99 -10.70 -0.86 -2.85
N HIS A 100 -11.89 -0.60 -3.43
CA HIS A 100 -12.05 -0.11 -4.80
C HIS A 100 -11.40 1.24 -5.05
N SER A 101 -11.42 2.13 -4.06
CA SER A 101 -10.83 3.47 -4.19
C SER A 101 -9.36 3.41 -4.56
N TRP A 102 -8.58 2.57 -3.88
CA TRP A 102 -7.18 2.36 -4.18
C TRP A 102 -6.99 1.91 -5.63
N ALA A 103 -7.73 0.89 -6.08
CA ALA A 103 -7.60 0.37 -7.42
C ALA A 103 -8.00 1.36 -8.52
N ILE A 104 -9.11 2.09 -8.32
CA ILE A 104 -9.59 3.11 -9.25
C ILE A 104 -8.54 4.21 -9.42
N THR A 105 -7.96 4.70 -8.31
CA THR A 105 -6.90 5.72 -8.35
C THR A 105 -5.66 5.22 -9.09
N GLU A 106 -5.19 4.01 -8.81
CA GLU A 106 -4.03 3.45 -9.51
C GLU A 106 -4.25 3.33 -11.01
N ILE A 107 -5.43 2.85 -11.43
CA ILE A 107 -5.78 2.74 -12.86
C ILE A 107 -5.84 4.12 -13.51
N TYR A 108 -6.45 5.11 -12.86
CA TYR A 108 -6.52 6.49 -13.35
C TYR A 108 -5.13 7.11 -13.54
N LEU A 109 -4.21 6.86 -12.60
CA LEU A 109 -2.84 7.36 -12.65
C LEU A 109 -1.97 6.62 -13.68
N ARG A 110 -2.24 5.33 -13.95
CA ARG A 110 -1.52 4.52 -14.94
C ARG A 110 -2.01 4.74 -16.37
N GLU A 111 -3.26 5.15 -16.57
CA GLU A 111 -3.81 5.37 -17.90
C GLU A 111 -3.21 6.61 -18.58
N LYS A 112 -2.57 6.37 -19.73
CA LYS A 112 -1.86 7.38 -20.52
C LYS A 112 -2.82 8.24 -21.33
N ASP A 113 -3.89 7.65 -21.88
CA ASP A 113 -4.92 8.44 -22.54
C ASP A 113 -5.77 9.14 -21.50
N ARG A 114 -5.48 10.43 -21.28
CA ARG A 114 -6.17 11.25 -20.28
C ARG A 114 -7.67 11.40 -20.56
N THR A 115 -8.12 11.23 -21.80
CA THR A 115 -9.55 11.22 -22.14
C THR A 115 -10.22 9.97 -21.57
N THR A 116 -9.65 8.80 -21.85
CA THR A 116 -10.10 7.51 -21.28
C THR A 116 -10.01 7.52 -19.76
N ALA A 117 -8.90 7.99 -19.20
CA ALA A 117 -8.71 8.08 -17.74
C ALA A 117 -9.79 8.95 -17.08
N ARG A 118 -10.09 10.12 -17.66
CA ARG A 118 -11.11 11.02 -17.12
C ARG A 118 -12.51 10.40 -17.20
N GLY A 119 -12.90 9.83 -18.34
CA GLY A 119 -14.21 9.19 -18.48
C GLY A 119 -14.39 8.01 -17.51
N PHE A 120 -13.34 7.20 -17.33
CA PHE A 120 -13.33 6.14 -16.32
C PHE A 120 -13.54 6.69 -14.90
N LEU A 121 -12.85 7.76 -14.53
CA LEU A 121 -12.98 8.37 -13.21
C LEU A 121 -14.38 8.96 -12.98
N GLU A 122 -14.97 9.60 -13.99
CA GLU A 122 -16.34 10.16 -13.92
C GLU A 122 -17.37 9.04 -13.63
N ASP A 123 -17.30 7.92 -14.36
CA ASP A 123 -18.19 6.77 -14.14
C ASP A 123 -17.99 6.13 -12.76
N MET A 124 -16.72 5.94 -12.37
CA MET A 124 -16.38 5.31 -11.09
C MET A 124 -16.72 6.19 -9.90
N TYR A 125 -16.64 7.52 -10.04
CA TYR A 125 -17.04 8.47 -9.02
C TYR A 125 -18.53 8.31 -8.68
N GLU A 126 -19.41 8.30 -9.70
CA GLU A 126 -20.87 8.14 -9.49
C GLU A 126 -21.22 6.80 -8.84
N LYS A 127 -20.55 5.71 -9.25
CA LYS A 127 -20.74 4.38 -8.67
C LYS A 127 -20.24 4.30 -7.23
N SER A 128 -19.11 4.95 -6.96
CA SER A 128 -18.50 4.99 -5.64
C SER A 128 -19.30 5.82 -4.64
N ASP A 129 -19.84 6.96 -5.06
CA ASP A 129 -20.73 7.78 -4.23
C ASP A 129 -21.93 6.95 -3.73
N ARG A 130 -22.62 6.25 -4.63
CA ARG A 130 -23.69 5.31 -4.24
C ARG A 130 -23.21 4.20 -3.30
N TYR A 131 -22.01 3.67 -3.53
CA TYR A 131 -21.47 2.63 -2.66
C TYR A 131 -21.17 3.17 -1.26
N MET A 132 -20.71 4.41 -1.13
CA MET A 132 -20.52 5.05 0.18
C MET A 132 -21.84 5.35 0.87
N GLN A 133 -22.91 5.68 0.13
CA GLN A 133 -24.26 5.83 0.68
C GLN A 133 -24.81 4.51 1.23
N PHE A 134 -24.46 3.36 0.64
CA PHE A 134 -24.78 2.05 1.21
C PHE A 134 -24.18 1.89 2.61
N TRP A 135 -22.89 2.22 2.79
CA TRP A 135 -22.24 2.09 4.10
C TRP A 135 -22.91 3.00 5.15
N ASP A 136 -23.27 4.23 4.78
CA ASP A 136 -24.03 5.14 5.67
C ASP A 136 -25.41 4.61 6.06
N LEU A 137 -26.09 3.96 5.11
CA LEU A 137 -27.47 3.53 5.32
C LEU A 137 -27.56 2.21 6.09
N GLU A 138 -26.65 1.28 5.80
CA GLU A 138 -26.79 -0.13 6.17
C GLU A 138 -25.68 -0.63 7.11
N ARG A 139 -24.64 0.18 7.38
CA ARG A 139 -23.44 -0.23 8.12
C ARG A 139 -22.93 0.83 9.12
N ASP A 140 -23.72 1.86 9.40
CA ASP A 140 -23.63 2.71 10.60
C ASP A 140 -24.92 2.46 11.40
N VAL A 141 -25.01 1.25 11.98
CA VAL A 141 -26.26 0.67 12.48
C VAL A 141 -26.77 1.42 13.70
N ASP A 142 -25.86 1.82 14.60
CA ASP A 142 -26.19 2.56 15.81
C ASP A 142 -26.15 4.10 15.64
N ARG A 143 -25.72 4.58 14.45
CA ARG A 143 -25.66 5.99 14.04
C ARG A 143 -24.70 6.83 14.87
N ASP A 144 -23.60 6.23 15.30
CA ASP A 144 -22.57 6.91 16.05
C ASP A 144 -21.42 7.46 15.17
N GLY A 145 -21.46 7.14 13.87
CA GLY A 145 -20.51 7.57 12.85
C GLY A 145 -19.31 6.64 12.63
N LEU A 146 -19.24 5.52 13.37
CA LEU A 146 -18.38 4.39 13.08
C LEU A 146 -19.17 3.30 12.36
N TYR A 147 -18.46 2.51 11.57
CA TYR A 147 -19.08 1.53 10.69
C TYR A 147 -18.79 0.11 11.14
N GLU A 148 -19.77 -0.77 10.96
CA GLU A 148 -19.72 -2.16 11.39
C GLU A 148 -19.78 -3.14 10.22
N TYR A 149 -19.19 -4.32 10.40
CA TYR A 149 -19.48 -5.48 9.56
C TYR A 149 -20.62 -6.29 10.18
N ASN A 150 -21.48 -6.88 9.33
CA ASN A 150 -22.54 -7.78 9.79
C ASN A 150 -22.01 -9.11 10.35
N SER A 151 -20.81 -9.53 9.91
CA SER A 151 -20.20 -10.80 10.35
C SER A 151 -18.72 -10.86 9.99
N GLY A 152 -18.00 -11.85 10.56
CA GLY A 152 -16.63 -12.20 10.17
C GLY A 152 -16.46 -12.42 8.65
N MET A 153 -17.45 -13.01 7.97
CA MET A 153 -17.41 -13.21 6.51
C MET A 153 -17.33 -11.89 5.73
N GLU A 154 -18.02 -10.85 6.22
CA GLU A 154 -18.04 -9.55 5.54
C GLU A 154 -16.71 -8.80 5.71
N THR A 155 -15.90 -9.17 6.71
CA THR A 155 -14.56 -8.60 6.90
C THR A 155 -13.57 -9.09 5.85
N GLY A 156 -13.88 -10.21 5.16
CA GLY A 156 -12.93 -10.98 4.35
C GLY A 156 -11.97 -11.84 5.16
N TRP A 157 -12.03 -11.75 6.50
CA TRP A 157 -11.23 -12.52 7.46
C TRP A 157 -12.14 -13.51 8.18
N ASP A 158 -12.75 -14.40 7.40
CA ASP A 158 -13.97 -15.14 7.73
C ASP A 158 -14.03 -15.76 9.14
N ASP A 159 -12.96 -16.42 9.57
CA ASP A 159 -12.85 -17.09 10.86
C ASP A 159 -11.94 -16.36 11.87
N THR A 160 -11.73 -15.06 11.66
CA THR A 160 -10.90 -14.23 12.52
C THR A 160 -11.37 -14.30 13.98
N PRO A 161 -10.44 -14.40 14.96
CA PRO A 161 -10.82 -14.41 16.35
C PRO A 161 -11.54 -13.15 16.81
N ARG A 162 -11.37 -12.00 16.11
CA ARG A 162 -12.07 -10.72 16.40
C ARG A 162 -13.59 -10.88 16.48
N TYR A 163 -14.15 -11.76 15.65
CA TYR A 163 -15.59 -12.03 15.54
C TYR A 163 -16.01 -13.37 16.17
N THR A 164 -15.14 -14.00 16.98
CA THR A 164 -15.49 -15.23 17.72
C THR A 164 -15.21 -15.12 19.21
N SER A 165 -14.29 -14.25 19.62
CA SER A 165 -14.08 -13.85 21.01
C SER A 165 -15.31 -13.07 21.53
N GLY A 166 -15.90 -13.50 22.65
CA GLY A 166 -17.06 -12.83 23.26
C GLY A 166 -18.41 -13.55 23.10
N GLY A 167 -18.43 -14.77 22.53
CA GLY A 167 -19.69 -15.51 22.32
C GLY A 167 -20.49 -15.06 21.11
N VAL A 168 -19.84 -14.32 20.21
CA VAL A 168 -20.35 -13.97 18.89
C VAL A 168 -20.49 -15.24 18.06
N VAL A 169 -21.72 -15.52 17.61
CA VAL A 169 -22.03 -16.69 16.80
C VAL A 169 -21.60 -16.44 15.36
N THR A 170 -20.66 -17.24 14.86
CA THR A 170 -20.38 -17.35 13.43
C THR A 170 -21.61 -17.89 12.71
N GLY A 171 -22.15 -17.15 11.74
CA GLY A 171 -23.28 -17.60 10.91
C GLY A 171 -23.92 -16.50 10.07
N PHE A 172 -24.96 -16.85 9.32
CA PHE A 172 -25.73 -15.98 8.44
C PHE A 172 -26.60 -14.92 9.16
N ALA A 173 -26.43 -14.76 10.48
CA ALA A 173 -27.23 -13.84 11.28
C ALA A 173 -26.36 -12.63 11.67
N PRO A 174 -26.90 -11.39 11.64
CA PRO A 174 -26.17 -10.21 12.03
C PRO A 174 -25.68 -10.34 13.48
N VAL A 175 -24.38 -10.15 13.64
CA VAL A 175 -23.67 -10.15 14.93
C VAL A 175 -23.94 -8.83 15.68
N LEU A 176 -23.64 -8.79 16.98
CA LEU A 176 -23.48 -7.55 17.75
C LEU A 176 -22.66 -6.52 16.93
N SER A 177 -23.07 -5.24 16.90
CA SER A 177 -22.29 -4.18 16.25
C SER A 177 -20.87 -4.16 16.78
N ILE A 178 -19.92 -4.57 15.94
CA ILE A 178 -18.49 -4.37 16.17
C ILE A 178 -18.08 -3.27 15.21
N ASP A 179 -17.71 -2.12 15.77
CA ASP A 179 -17.08 -1.05 15.00
C ASP A 179 -15.69 -1.52 14.61
N ALA A 180 -15.53 -1.84 13.33
CA ALA A 180 -14.35 -2.55 12.84
C ALA A 180 -13.25 -1.55 12.46
N ILE A 181 -12.09 -1.63 13.10
CA ILE A 181 -11.01 -0.66 12.92
C ILE A 181 -10.49 -0.64 11.48
N ASP A 182 -10.46 -1.80 10.84
CA ASP A 182 -10.07 -1.96 9.45
C ASP A 182 -11.13 -1.38 8.50
N LEU A 183 -12.43 -1.64 8.71
CA LEU A 183 -13.50 -1.04 7.89
C LEU A 183 -13.45 0.49 7.91
N ASN A 184 -13.39 1.07 9.11
CA ASN A 184 -13.35 2.52 9.28
C ASN A 184 -12.11 3.13 8.63
N SER A 185 -10.98 2.41 8.63
CA SER A 185 -9.76 2.81 7.91
C SER A 185 -9.93 2.72 6.38
N TRP A 186 -10.58 1.67 5.87
CA TRP A 186 -10.91 1.55 4.44
C TRP A 186 -11.84 2.67 3.96
N LEU A 187 -12.88 2.99 4.75
CA LEU A 187 -13.81 4.06 4.43
C LEU A 187 -13.13 5.43 4.48
N TYR A 188 -12.24 5.67 5.45
CA TYR A 188 -11.40 6.88 5.46
C TYR A 188 -10.60 7.01 4.16
N MET A 189 -9.92 5.94 3.72
CA MET A 189 -9.19 5.95 2.46
C MET A 189 -10.13 6.26 1.28
N TYR A 190 -11.31 5.63 1.25
CA TYR A 190 -12.30 5.88 0.21
C TYR A 190 -12.75 7.35 0.17
N TYR A 191 -13.04 7.96 1.33
CA TYR A 191 -13.43 9.37 1.40
C TYR A 191 -12.30 10.30 0.97
N MET A 192 -11.05 10.00 1.30
CA MET A 192 -9.89 10.78 0.85
C MET A 192 -9.67 10.69 -0.66
N GLU A 193 -9.93 9.52 -1.26
CA GLU A 193 -9.89 9.35 -2.71
C GLU A 193 -11.06 10.08 -3.39
N LEU A 194 -12.29 9.99 -2.87
CA LEU A 194 -13.44 10.75 -3.39
C LEU A 194 -13.24 12.26 -3.28
N PHE A 195 -12.63 12.74 -2.20
CA PHE A 195 -12.18 14.12 -2.06
C PHE A 195 -11.25 14.53 -3.23
N SER A 196 -10.25 13.70 -3.52
CA SER A 196 -9.26 13.95 -4.57
C SER A 196 -9.88 13.86 -5.97
N TRP A 197 -10.73 12.87 -6.22
CA TRP A 197 -11.41 12.68 -7.51
C TRP A 197 -12.37 13.83 -7.80
N ALA A 198 -13.15 14.27 -6.81
CA ALA A 198 -14.03 15.41 -6.96
C ALA A 198 -13.25 16.68 -7.32
N ASP A 199 -12.09 16.91 -6.70
CA ASP A 199 -11.20 18.02 -7.07
C ASP A 199 -10.69 17.89 -8.51
N TRP A 200 -10.18 16.72 -8.91
CA TRP A 200 -9.70 16.46 -10.28
C TRP A 200 -10.78 16.60 -11.35
N LEU A 201 -12.04 16.29 -11.00
CA LEU A 201 -13.19 16.43 -11.88
C LEU A 201 -13.74 17.86 -11.92
N GLY A 202 -13.37 18.72 -10.97
CA GLY A 202 -13.79 20.12 -10.88
C GLY A 202 -15.07 20.34 -10.05
N ASN A 203 -15.32 19.48 -9.06
CA ASN A 203 -16.50 19.49 -8.18
C ASN A 203 -16.09 19.89 -6.74
N PRO A 204 -15.90 21.19 -6.44
CA PRO A 204 -15.35 21.64 -5.16
C PRO A 204 -16.28 21.43 -3.94
N ASP A 205 -17.61 21.43 -4.15
CA ASP A 205 -18.59 21.20 -3.08
C ASP A 205 -18.50 19.76 -2.58
N ASP A 206 -18.52 18.80 -3.50
CA ASP A 206 -18.32 17.38 -3.21
C ASP A 206 -16.95 17.12 -2.58
N SER A 207 -15.89 17.74 -3.12
CA SER A 207 -14.54 17.63 -2.57
C SER A 207 -14.52 18.06 -1.10
N SER A 208 -15.14 19.20 -0.77
CA SER A 208 -15.24 19.69 0.61
C SER A 208 -16.07 18.76 1.50
N TYR A 209 -17.17 18.21 0.99
CA TYR A 209 -18.01 17.24 1.70
C TYR A 209 -17.24 15.99 2.10
N TRP A 210 -16.56 15.34 1.14
CA TRP A 210 -15.80 14.12 1.40
C TRP A 210 -14.62 14.34 2.35
N LYS A 211 -13.94 15.48 2.23
CA LYS A 211 -12.85 15.85 3.13
C LYS A 211 -13.32 16.01 4.58
N GLU A 212 -14.44 16.69 4.81
CA GLU A 212 -15.00 16.85 6.16
C GLU A 212 -15.48 15.51 6.72
N LYS A 213 -16.08 14.66 5.89
CA LYS A 213 -16.48 13.31 6.30
C LYS A 213 -15.30 12.45 6.73
N ALA A 214 -14.21 12.44 5.94
CA ALA A 214 -12.98 11.74 6.28
C ALA A 214 -12.38 12.23 7.60
N LYS A 215 -12.36 13.55 7.81
CA LYS A 215 -11.89 14.17 9.05
C LYS A 215 -12.71 13.74 10.26
N ASN A 216 -14.04 13.78 10.17
CA ASN A 216 -14.92 13.37 11.27
C ASN A 216 -14.71 11.89 11.65
N LEU A 217 -14.60 11.01 10.65
CA LEU A 217 -14.31 9.59 10.86
C LEU A 217 -12.94 9.38 11.54
N ALA A 218 -11.92 10.11 11.09
CA ALA A 218 -10.59 10.05 11.69
C ALA A 218 -10.59 10.46 13.17
N GLU A 219 -11.32 11.53 13.51
CA GLU A 219 -11.49 11.99 14.88
C GLU A 219 -12.20 10.95 15.76
N LEU A 220 -13.22 10.26 15.24
CA LEU A 220 -13.91 9.19 15.97
C LEU A 220 -12.99 8.01 16.28
N VAL A 221 -12.27 7.52 15.26
CA VAL A 221 -11.32 6.41 15.39
C VAL A 221 -10.22 6.74 16.40
N GLU A 222 -9.61 7.93 16.30
CA GLU A 222 -8.56 8.37 17.24
C GLU A 222 -9.06 8.49 18.68
N ASN A 223 -10.29 8.93 18.89
CA ASN A 223 -10.81 9.17 20.23
C ASN A 223 -11.38 7.92 20.90
N ARG A 224 -11.89 6.96 20.13
CA ARG A 224 -12.65 5.81 20.68
C ARG A 224 -11.93 4.47 20.54
N MET A 225 -11.12 4.30 19.51
CA MET A 225 -10.57 2.99 19.15
C MET A 225 -9.10 2.81 19.54
N TRP A 226 -8.44 3.85 20.08
CA TRP A 226 -7.08 3.74 20.63
C TRP A 226 -7.10 3.31 22.10
N CYS A 227 -6.45 2.18 22.39
CA CYS A 227 -6.21 1.72 23.74
C CYS A 227 -4.87 2.24 24.28
N GLU A 228 -4.92 3.14 25.27
CA GLU A 228 -3.70 3.70 25.89
C GLU A 228 -2.88 2.67 26.67
N GLU A 229 -3.51 1.62 27.21
CA GLU A 229 -2.81 0.57 27.97
C GLU A 229 -1.97 -0.31 27.05
N ASP A 230 -2.55 -0.77 25.95
CA ASP A 230 -1.86 -1.66 25.00
C ASP A 230 -1.02 -0.89 24.00
N LYS A 231 -1.31 0.41 23.81
CA LYS A 231 -0.72 1.28 22.79
C LYS A 231 -1.01 0.80 21.36
N ALA A 232 -2.27 0.46 21.11
CA ALA A 232 -2.75 0.01 19.82
C ALA A 232 -4.20 0.41 19.56
N TRP A 233 -4.60 0.39 18.29
CA TRP A 233 -6.00 0.50 17.92
C TRP A 233 -6.68 -0.88 17.93
N TYR A 234 -7.93 -0.94 18.34
CA TYR A 234 -8.76 -2.15 18.34
C TYR A 234 -10.15 -1.88 17.83
N ASP A 235 -10.82 -2.93 17.37
CA ASP A 235 -12.28 -2.92 17.21
C ASP A 235 -12.93 -2.62 18.57
N ILE A 236 -14.12 -2.02 18.55
CA ILE A 236 -14.90 -1.77 19.77
C ILE A 236 -16.31 -2.33 19.64
N ILE A 237 -16.88 -2.73 20.77
CA ILE A 237 -18.30 -3.08 20.88
C ILE A 237 -18.97 -2.01 21.72
N ASN A 238 -20.03 -1.41 21.18
CA ASN A 238 -20.87 -0.50 21.93
C ASN A 238 -21.92 -1.30 22.73
N GLN A 239 -21.74 -1.39 24.05
CA GLN A 239 -22.73 -1.98 24.95
C GLN A 239 -23.21 -0.93 25.95
N ASN A 240 -24.50 -0.61 25.91
CA ASN A 240 -25.16 0.30 26.87
C ASN A 240 -24.48 1.69 26.99
N GLY A 241 -23.86 2.20 25.92
CA GLY A 241 -23.19 3.50 25.90
C GLY A 241 -21.76 3.48 26.47
N THR A 242 -21.20 2.31 26.71
CA THR A 242 -19.76 2.12 26.98
C THR A 242 -19.13 1.31 25.85
N HIS A 243 -18.00 1.79 25.34
CA HIS A 243 -17.20 1.07 24.35
C HIS A 243 -16.26 0.10 25.09
N GLU A 244 -16.27 -1.16 24.70
CA GLU A 244 -15.31 -2.17 25.14
C GLU A 244 -14.41 -2.58 23.99
N PHE A 245 -13.10 -2.64 24.22
CA PHE A 245 -12.13 -3.07 23.21
C PHE A 245 -12.21 -4.58 22.96
N VAL A 246 -12.25 -4.98 21.69
CA VAL A 246 -12.02 -6.35 21.25
C VAL A 246 -10.51 -6.57 21.13
N ARG A 247 -9.90 -6.97 22.25
CA ARG A 247 -8.43 -7.09 22.39
C ARG A 247 -7.85 -8.35 21.74
N VAL A 248 -8.08 -8.52 20.44
CA VAL A 248 -7.45 -9.58 19.65
C VAL A 248 -6.33 -8.96 18.83
N PRO A 249 -5.05 -9.29 19.12
CA PRO A 249 -3.93 -8.69 18.41
C PRO A 249 -3.84 -9.25 16.99
N THR A 250 -4.19 -8.40 16.01
CA THR A 250 -4.14 -8.72 14.57
C THR A 250 -3.57 -7.54 13.79
N PRO A 251 -3.21 -7.70 12.51
CA PRO A 251 -2.76 -6.60 11.67
C PRO A 251 -3.72 -5.41 11.56
N ALA A 252 -5.01 -5.59 11.90
CA ALA A 252 -5.98 -4.50 11.97
C ALA A 252 -5.53 -3.36 12.90
N MET A 253 -4.69 -3.66 13.91
CA MET A 253 -4.18 -2.70 14.89
C MET A 253 -3.46 -1.50 14.28
N TRP A 254 -2.87 -1.61 13.08
CA TRP A 254 -2.17 -0.49 12.41
C TRP A 254 -2.85 -0.01 11.14
N PHE A 255 -4.10 -0.43 10.87
CA PHE A 255 -4.87 0.07 9.73
C PHE A 255 -5.07 1.61 9.76
N PRO A 256 -5.28 2.26 10.93
CA PRO A 256 -5.34 3.73 10.99
C PRO A 256 -4.05 4.41 10.54
N ALA A 257 -2.89 3.80 10.78
CA ALA A 257 -1.61 4.28 10.28
C ALA A 257 -1.48 4.01 8.76
N TYR A 258 -1.73 2.78 8.31
CA TYR A 258 -1.74 2.42 6.88
C TYR A 258 -2.59 3.37 6.02
N ALA A 259 -3.79 3.69 6.50
CA ALA A 259 -4.75 4.55 5.82
C ALA A 259 -4.32 6.02 5.78
N GLY A 260 -3.30 6.42 6.56
CA GLY A 260 -2.97 7.83 6.78
C GLY A 260 -4.04 8.59 7.58
N LEU A 261 -4.89 7.86 8.30
CA LEU A 261 -5.95 8.39 9.15
C LEU A 261 -5.33 9.06 10.38
N SER A 262 -4.42 8.35 11.05
CA SER A 262 -3.72 8.90 12.21
C SER A 262 -2.65 9.92 11.80
N ARG A 263 -2.65 11.06 12.49
CA ARG A 263 -1.59 12.09 12.43
C ARG A 263 -0.76 12.13 13.71
N ASN A 264 -1.03 11.22 14.66
CA ASN A 264 -0.36 11.18 15.94
C ASN A 264 0.92 10.34 15.85
N GLU A 265 2.05 11.02 15.68
CA GLU A 265 3.37 10.39 15.56
C GLU A 265 3.67 9.41 16.70
N THR A 266 3.31 9.75 17.94
CA THR A 266 3.57 8.88 19.10
C THR A 266 2.76 7.59 19.04
N ARG A 267 1.48 7.65 18.67
CA ARG A 267 0.62 6.44 18.54
C ARG A 267 1.11 5.55 17.40
N ILE A 268 1.51 6.14 16.28
CA ILE A 268 2.06 5.41 15.12
C ILE A 268 3.38 4.73 15.48
N LYS A 269 4.35 5.45 16.07
CA LYS A 269 5.60 4.85 16.56
C LYS A 269 5.30 3.73 17.56
N ASN A 270 4.38 3.95 18.49
CA ASN A 270 4.01 2.94 19.47
C ASN A 270 3.47 1.64 18.82
N VAL A 271 2.53 1.71 17.88
CA VAL A 271 1.99 0.49 17.27
C VAL A 271 3.05 -0.25 16.44
N ILE A 272 3.93 0.50 15.75
CA ILE A 272 4.99 -0.08 14.93
C ILE A 272 6.04 -0.76 15.82
N GLU A 273 6.58 -0.04 16.80
CA GLU A 273 7.71 -0.50 17.60
C GLU A 273 7.31 -1.55 18.65
N ASN A 274 6.11 -1.43 19.26
CA ASN A 274 5.69 -2.37 20.33
C ASN A 274 5.00 -3.63 19.77
N HIS A 275 4.40 -3.57 18.57
CA HIS A 275 3.62 -4.68 18.00
C HIS A 275 4.13 -5.14 16.64
N LEU A 276 4.09 -4.30 15.60
CA LEU A 276 4.42 -4.71 14.23
C LEU A 276 5.83 -5.29 14.13
N LEU A 277 6.83 -4.59 14.69
CA LEU A 277 8.24 -4.99 14.71
C LEU A 277 8.60 -5.93 15.86
N ASN A 278 7.65 -6.30 16.71
CA ASN A 278 7.90 -7.20 17.83
C ASN A 278 8.02 -8.65 17.32
N PRO A 279 9.17 -9.33 17.50
CA PRO A 279 9.38 -10.67 16.99
C PRO A 279 8.52 -11.75 17.66
N GLU A 280 8.03 -11.49 18.88
CA GLU A 280 7.11 -12.39 19.61
C GLU A 280 5.64 -12.17 19.20
N GLU A 281 5.35 -11.13 18.43
CA GLU A 281 4.00 -10.84 17.94
C GLU A 281 3.93 -11.03 16.42
N PHE A 282 4.42 -10.06 15.65
CA PHE A 282 4.24 -10.04 14.20
C PHE A 282 5.55 -10.12 13.42
N PHE A 283 6.71 -9.79 14.00
CA PHE A 283 7.98 -9.76 13.26
C PHE A 283 8.86 -11.01 13.42
N GLY A 284 8.28 -12.10 13.94
CA GLY A 284 8.95 -13.40 14.09
C GLY A 284 9.38 -14.00 12.74
N LYS A 285 10.12 -15.12 12.71
CA LYS A 285 10.86 -15.65 11.53
C LYS A 285 10.14 -15.53 10.18
N TYR A 286 8.86 -15.86 10.07
CA TYR A 286 8.03 -15.46 8.94
C TYR A 286 7.09 -14.35 9.42
N PRO A 287 7.22 -13.12 8.92
CA PRO A 287 6.56 -11.99 9.53
C PRO A 287 5.10 -11.86 9.09
N ILE A 288 4.33 -11.16 9.91
CA ILE A 288 2.94 -10.74 9.76
C ILE A 288 1.95 -11.93 9.70
N PRO A 289 1.89 -12.79 10.73
CA PRO A 289 0.75 -13.67 10.92
C PRO A 289 -0.54 -12.84 11.09
N THR A 290 -1.68 -13.42 10.74
CA THR A 290 -3.01 -12.78 10.91
C THR A 290 -3.43 -12.60 12.37
N VAL A 291 -2.77 -13.29 13.30
CA VAL A 291 -2.88 -13.14 14.75
C VAL A 291 -1.48 -13.18 15.34
N ALA A 292 -1.18 -12.34 16.33
CA ALA A 292 0.15 -12.31 16.96
C ALA A 292 0.58 -13.68 17.51
N TYR A 293 1.85 -14.06 17.35
CA TYR A 293 2.37 -15.38 17.77
C TYR A 293 2.18 -15.67 19.27
N ASN A 294 2.38 -14.68 20.13
CA ASN A 294 2.23 -14.80 21.57
C ASN A 294 0.77 -14.77 22.07
N SER A 295 -0.21 -14.57 21.17
CA SER A 295 -1.61 -14.46 21.53
C SER A 295 -2.22 -15.82 21.86
N GLU A 296 -3.12 -15.85 22.84
CA GLU A 296 -3.97 -17.03 23.10
C GLU A 296 -4.98 -17.30 21.96
N HIS A 297 -5.23 -16.29 21.11
CA HIS A 297 -6.10 -16.40 19.95
C HIS A 297 -5.40 -16.99 18.71
N TYR A 298 -4.06 -17.11 18.73
CA TYR A 298 -3.35 -17.80 17.68
C TYR A 298 -3.69 -19.29 17.75
N ASN A 299 -4.08 -19.91 16.64
CA ASN A 299 -4.40 -21.33 16.62
C ASN A 299 -3.11 -22.18 16.69
N HIS A 300 -2.61 -22.41 17.90
CA HIS A 300 -1.39 -23.18 18.12
C HIS A 300 -1.53 -24.66 17.78
N GLU A 301 -2.76 -25.20 17.83
CA GLU A 301 -3.07 -26.62 17.62
C GLU A 301 -3.06 -27.02 16.14
N GLU A 302 -3.44 -26.09 15.25
CA GLU A 302 -3.54 -26.31 13.79
C GLU A 302 -2.76 -25.26 13.00
N ASP A 303 -1.59 -24.88 13.52
CA ASP A 303 -0.61 -24.00 12.86
C ASP A 303 -1.19 -22.71 12.27
N GLY A 304 -2.06 -22.06 13.04
CA GLY A 304 -2.64 -20.76 12.70
C GLY A 304 -3.74 -20.83 11.65
N LEU A 305 -4.37 -22.00 11.44
CA LEU A 305 -5.36 -22.30 10.39
C LEU A 305 -6.14 -21.05 9.91
N TYR A 306 -6.08 -20.81 8.59
CA TYR A 306 -6.77 -19.73 7.88
C TYR A 306 -6.51 -18.31 8.45
N TRP A 307 -7.48 -17.60 9.03
CA TRP A 307 -7.29 -16.24 9.59
C TRP A 307 -6.94 -16.23 11.09
N LYS A 308 -6.52 -17.37 11.64
CA LYS A 308 -6.13 -17.54 13.06
C LYS A 308 -4.63 -17.60 13.28
N GLY A 309 -3.82 -17.15 12.32
CA GLY A 309 -2.37 -17.15 12.45
C GLY A 309 -1.56 -17.38 11.17
N GLN A 310 -2.14 -17.81 10.05
CA GLN A 310 -1.40 -17.89 8.77
C GLN A 310 -1.09 -16.49 8.22
N ILE A 311 -0.11 -16.42 7.31
CA ILE A 311 0.32 -15.20 6.63
C ILE A 311 -0.48 -15.04 5.34
N TRP A 312 -1.11 -13.87 5.20
CA TRP A 312 -1.83 -13.45 4.00
C TRP A 312 -1.14 -12.24 3.40
N LEU A 313 -0.96 -12.22 2.08
CA LEU A 313 -0.17 -11.15 1.46
C LEU A 313 -0.84 -9.78 1.52
N ILE A 314 -2.15 -9.70 1.71
CA ILE A 314 -2.83 -8.41 1.94
C ILE A 314 -2.34 -7.75 3.23
N THR A 315 -2.36 -8.45 4.36
CA THR A 315 -1.92 -7.89 5.65
C THR A 315 -0.42 -7.68 5.66
N ALA A 316 0.35 -8.59 5.06
CA ALA A 316 1.80 -8.44 4.93
C ALA A 316 2.18 -7.22 4.08
N TYR A 317 1.52 -7.00 2.94
CA TYR A 317 1.78 -5.85 2.06
C TYR A 317 1.34 -4.52 2.69
N VAL A 318 0.18 -4.51 3.39
CA VAL A 318 -0.26 -3.35 4.18
C VAL A 318 0.80 -2.99 5.22
N SER A 319 1.35 -3.97 5.93
CA SER A 319 2.40 -3.76 6.94
C SER A 319 3.70 -3.23 6.33
N LEU A 320 4.11 -3.77 5.17
CA LEU A 320 5.25 -3.28 4.40
C LEU A 320 5.07 -1.81 4.00
N LYS A 321 3.89 -1.45 3.49
CA LYS A 321 3.57 -0.07 3.13
C LYS A 321 3.58 0.83 4.36
N THR A 322 3.01 0.40 5.49
CA THR A 322 3.01 1.15 6.75
C THR A 322 4.42 1.44 7.24
N LEU A 323 5.30 0.44 7.31
CA LEU A 323 6.69 0.65 7.72
C LEU A 323 7.37 1.72 6.87
N TYR A 324 7.29 1.57 5.53
CA TYR A 324 7.91 2.52 4.63
C TYR A 324 7.32 3.92 4.72
N GLN A 325 5.98 4.04 4.81
CA GLN A 325 5.27 5.32 4.91
C GLN A 325 5.77 6.17 6.09
N TYR A 326 6.20 5.54 7.18
CA TYR A 326 6.58 6.20 8.43
C TYR A 326 8.08 6.09 8.75
N GLY A 327 8.92 5.97 7.74
CA GLY A 327 10.38 6.14 7.91
C GLY A 327 11.16 4.89 8.33
N TYR A 328 10.50 3.74 8.48
CA TYR A 328 11.15 2.45 8.78
C TYR A 328 11.64 1.79 7.49
N GLU A 329 12.51 2.48 6.74
CA GLU A 329 13.00 2.04 5.41
C GLU A 329 13.76 0.71 5.49
N ASP A 330 14.63 0.55 6.48
CA ASP A 330 15.45 -0.66 6.65
C ASP A 330 14.58 -1.86 7.04
N GLU A 331 13.63 -1.67 7.97
CA GLU A 331 12.71 -2.72 8.39
C GLU A 331 11.71 -3.08 7.28
N ALA A 332 11.30 -2.11 6.46
CA ALA A 332 10.50 -2.36 5.26
C ALA A 332 11.28 -3.22 4.25
N GLU A 333 12.56 -2.94 4.00
CA GLU A 333 13.39 -3.76 3.10
C GLU A 333 13.63 -5.17 3.68
N GLU A 334 13.80 -5.29 5.00
CA GLU A 334 13.89 -6.59 5.67
C GLU A 334 12.60 -7.40 5.48
N LEU A 335 11.44 -6.79 5.76
CA LEU A 335 10.13 -7.42 5.57
C LEU A 335 9.92 -7.83 4.12
N ARG A 336 10.19 -6.94 3.17
CA ARG A 336 10.12 -7.21 1.73
C ARG A 336 10.96 -8.42 1.35
N THR A 337 12.23 -8.45 1.76
CA THR A 337 13.15 -9.55 1.45
C THR A 337 12.61 -10.88 1.98
N ARG A 338 12.18 -10.91 3.24
CA ARG A 338 11.66 -12.13 3.89
C ARG A 338 10.36 -12.63 3.27
N LEU A 339 9.47 -11.73 2.84
CA LEU A 339 8.24 -12.11 2.12
C LEU A 339 8.57 -12.70 0.75
N LEU A 340 9.46 -12.07 -0.02
CA LEU A 340 9.87 -12.57 -1.34
C LEU A 340 10.56 -13.94 -1.24
N GLU A 341 11.42 -14.13 -0.23
CA GLU A 341 12.05 -15.42 0.06
C GLU A 341 11.04 -16.48 0.47
N MET A 342 10.07 -16.17 1.33
CA MET A 342 9.01 -17.10 1.74
C MET A 342 8.19 -17.61 0.54
N MET A 343 7.84 -16.71 -0.38
CA MET A 343 7.08 -17.05 -1.59
C MET A 343 7.93 -17.78 -2.65
N SER A 344 9.26 -17.69 -2.57
CA SER A 344 10.17 -18.29 -3.53
C SER A 344 10.17 -19.82 -3.45
N ASP A 345 10.50 -20.47 -4.57
CA ASP A 345 10.66 -21.93 -4.69
C ASP A 345 9.42 -22.80 -4.32
N LYS A 346 8.23 -22.20 -4.21
CA LYS A 346 6.97 -22.95 -3.95
C LYS A 346 6.26 -23.46 -5.21
N GLY A 347 6.81 -23.23 -6.41
CA GLY A 347 6.20 -23.63 -7.68
C GLY A 347 5.03 -22.74 -8.16
N GLY A 348 4.65 -21.74 -7.38
CA GLY A 348 3.72 -20.68 -7.72
C GLY A 348 3.35 -19.85 -6.49
N ILE A 349 2.36 -18.97 -6.65
CA ILE A 349 1.91 -18.06 -5.58
C ILE A 349 0.58 -18.58 -5.02
N TYR A 350 0.50 -18.68 -3.70
CA TYR A 350 -0.64 -19.23 -2.97
C TYR A 350 -1.43 -18.14 -2.23
N GLU A 351 -2.64 -18.48 -1.82
CA GLU A 351 -3.54 -17.59 -1.06
C GLU A 351 -2.95 -17.21 0.30
N ASN A 352 -2.40 -18.18 1.04
CA ASN A 352 -1.79 -18.00 2.35
C ASN A 352 -0.60 -18.96 2.58
N TYR A 353 0.17 -18.65 3.63
CA TYR A 353 1.40 -19.37 4.00
C TYR A 353 1.43 -19.63 5.50
N ASP A 354 1.99 -20.78 5.88
CA ASP A 354 2.16 -21.16 7.28
C ASP A 354 3.19 -20.23 7.97
N ALA A 355 2.81 -19.61 9.08
CA ALA A 355 3.62 -18.59 9.72
C ALA A 355 4.82 -19.16 10.51
N LYS A 356 4.78 -20.44 10.91
CA LYS A 356 5.90 -21.06 11.64
C LYS A 356 6.98 -21.57 10.68
N THR A 357 6.57 -22.06 9.52
CA THR A 357 7.43 -22.82 8.60
C THR A 357 7.68 -22.10 7.27
N GLY A 358 6.83 -21.16 6.88
CA GLY A 358 6.86 -20.51 5.56
C GLY A 358 6.49 -21.44 4.42
N GLU A 359 5.93 -22.61 4.71
CA GLU A 359 5.39 -23.52 3.69
C GLU A 359 4.02 -23.05 3.18
N VAL A 360 3.55 -23.69 2.10
CA VAL A 360 2.20 -23.46 1.60
C VAL A 360 1.21 -23.72 2.72
N GLY A 361 0.33 -22.75 2.94
CA GLY A 361 -0.66 -22.81 4.00
C GLY A 361 -1.85 -23.73 3.69
N TRP A 362 -2.91 -23.53 4.44
CA TRP A 362 -4.15 -24.32 4.39
C TRP A 362 -5.36 -23.47 4.02
N THR A 363 -6.41 -24.11 3.49
CA THR A 363 -7.74 -23.50 3.44
C THR A 363 -8.34 -23.42 4.86
N ASP A 364 -9.62 -23.09 4.96
CA ASP A 364 -10.44 -23.24 6.17
C ASP A 364 -10.59 -24.71 6.66
N LEU A 365 -10.03 -25.69 5.94
CA LEU A 365 -10.09 -27.11 6.28
C LEU A 365 -8.68 -27.68 6.45
N VAL A 366 -8.41 -28.24 7.63
CA VAL A 366 -7.14 -28.91 7.94
C VAL A 366 -6.81 -29.99 6.91
N GLY A 367 -5.58 -29.96 6.39
CA GLY A 367 -5.09 -30.93 5.42
C GLY A 367 -5.42 -30.62 3.95
N TYR A 368 -6.18 -29.55 3.68
CA TYR A 368 -6.40 -29.05 2.32
C TYR A 368 -5.48 -27.87 2.04
N PRO A 369 -4.57 -27.96 1.05
CA PRO A 369 -3.62 -26.90 0.78
C PRO A 369 -4.31 -25.64 0.28
N SER A 370 -3.73 -24.50 0.66
CA SER A 370 -4.10 -23.16 0.22
C SER A 370 -4.22 -23.06 -1.30
N ALA A 371 -5.04 -22.12 -1.77
CA ALA A 371 -5.33 -22.02 -3.19
C ALA A 371 -4.12 -21.66 -4.05
N PHE A 372 -3.86 -22.47 -5.07
CA PHE A 372 -2.75 -22.27 -6.00
C PHE A 372 -3.06 -21.19 -7.05
N GLN A 373 -2.04 -20.41 -7.42
CA GLN A 373 -2.14 -19.29 -8.35
C GLN A 373 -3.25 -18.32 -7.96
N PHE A 374 -3.13 -17.79 -6.75
CA PHE A 374 -4.11 -16.89 -6.19
C PHE A 374 -3.92 -15.44 -6.68
N GLY A 375 -5.03 -14.79 -7.03
CA GLY A 375 -5.07 -13.52 -7.73
C GLY A 375 -4.46 -12.36 -6.95
N TRP A 376 -5.01 -11.95 -5.79
CA TRP A 376 -4.43 -10.82 -5.03
C TRP A 376 -3.00 -11.14 -4.59
N SER A 377 -2.68 -12.40 -4.31
CA SER A 377 -1.35 -12.76 -3.82
C SER A 377 -0.33 -12.51 -4.91
N SER A 378 -0.71 -12.78 -6.16
CA SER A 378 0.09 -12.41 -7.32
C SER A 378 0.20 -10.90 -7.51
N THR A 379 -0.86 -10.13 -7.25
CA THR A 379 -0.79 -8.66 -7.26
C THR A 379 0.22 -8.16 -6.22
N PHE A 380 0.09 -8.54 -4.95
CA PHE A 380 0.99 -8.02 -3.91
C PHE A 380 2.42 -8.50 -4.07
N THR A 381 2.64 -9.68 -4.64
CA THR A 381 3.98 -10.10 -5.07
C THR A 381 4.55 -9.14 -6.13
N MET A 382 3.75 -8.79 -7.15
CA MET A 382 4.16 -7.85 -8.21
C MET A 382 4.42 -6.45 -7.64
N GLU A 383 3.51 -5.91 -6.85
CA GLU A 383 3.64 -4.59 -6.23
C GLU A 383 4.86 -4.51 -5.29
N THR A 384 5.19 -5.61 -4.59
CA THR A 384 6.40 -5.72 -3.77
C THR A 384 7.68 -5.73 -4.61
N LEU A 385 7.70 -6.48 -5.72
CA LEU A 385 8.85 -6.54 -6.64
C LEU A 385 9.10 -5.22 -7.37
N LEU A 386 8.02 -4.48 -7.67
CA LEU A 386 8.06 -3.20 -8.37
C LEU A 386 8.23 -2.00 -7.42
N ASP A 387 8.45 -2.27 -6.12
CA ASP A 387 8.62 -1.25 -5.07
C ASP A 387 7.48 -0.23 -5.03
N ARG A 388 6.25 -0.65 -5.38
CA ARG A 388 5.06 0.24 -5.43
C ARG A 388 4.64 0.73 -4.04
N TYR A 389 4.98 0.00 -3.00
CA TYR A 389 4.77 0.41 -1.61
C TYR A 389 5.54 1.69 -1.23
N GLN A 390 6.57 2.07 -2.02
CA GLN A 390 7.45 3.21 -1.74
C GLN A 390 6.88 4.58 -2.17
N ARG A 391 5.71 4.63 -2.81
CA ARG A 391 5.23 5.81 -3.54
C ARG A 391 4.88 7.01 -2.67
N MET A 392 4.57 6.80 -1.40
CA MET A 392 4.14 7.86 -0.49
C MET A 392 4.87 7.79 0.84
N ARG A 393 5.24 8.97 1.38
CA ARG A 393 5.85 9.15 2.70
C ARG A 393 5.09 10.13 3.57
N TYR A 394 5.02 9.81 4.85
CA TYR A 394 4.84 10.77 5.93
C TYR A 394 6.19 10.99 6.61
N LEU A 395 6.68 12.22 6.54
CA LEU A 395 7.92 12.63 7.18
C LEU A 395 7.65 12.92 8.65
N LEU A 396 8.35 12.20 9.53
CA LEU A 396 8.29 12.42 10.96
C LEU A 396 9.06 13.68 11.37
N SER A 397 8.77 14.21 12.56
CA SER A 397 9.30 15.49 13.03
C SER A 397 10.83 15.56 13.12
N ASP A 398 11.49 14.42 13.31
CA ASP A 398 12.95 14.26 13.49
C ASP A 398 13.68 13.73 12.25
N GLU A 399 12.98 13.43 11.15
CA GLU A 399 13.61 12.89 9.94
C GLU A 399 14.51 13.91 9.26
N THR A 400 15.76 13.51 9.01
CA THR A 400 16.77 14.34 8.32
C THR A 400 17.03 13.90 6.88
N SER A 401 16.48 12.74 6.49
CA SER A 401 16.65 12.16 5.16
C SER A 401 15.56 11.13 4.88
N PHE A 402 15.30 10.87 3.60
CA PHE A 402 14.53 9.71 3.15
C PHE A 402 15.03 9.22 1.79
N SER A 403 14.73 7.97 1.46
CA SER A 403 15.09 7.38 0.17
C SER A 403 14.05 6.42 -0.40
N GLY A 404 14.05 6.28 -1.73
CA GLY A 404 13.24 5.28 -2.45
C GLY A 404 12.48 5.86 -3.64
N HIS A 405 11.54 5.10 -4.21
CA HIS A 405 10.71 5.54 -5.32
C HIS A 405 9.52 6.40 -4.84
N VAL A 406 9.84 7.48 -4.12
CA VAL A 406 8.87 8.38 -3.50
C VAL A 406 8.29 9.31 -4.57
N LYS A 407 6.97 9.24 -4.79
CA LYS A 407 6.24 10.20 -5.62
C LYS A 407 5.87 11.45 -4.83
N GLU A 408 5.45 11.27 -3.59
CA GLU A 408 5.00 12.35 -2.71
C GLU A 408 5.44 12.09 -1.27
N ALA A 409 5.93 13.12 -0.58
CA ALA A 409 6.19 13.11 0.85
C ALA A 409 5.46 14.27 1.54
N LYS A 410 4.77 13.98 2.64
CA LYS A 410 4.00 14.96 3.43
C LYS A 410 4.53 15.05 4.84
N GLU A 411 4.49 16.22 5.46
CA GLU A 411 4.67 16.33 6.90
C GLU A 411 3.54 15.58 7.61
N LEU A 412 3.88 14.71 8.56
CA LEU A 412 2.87 13.90 9.25
C LEU A 412 1.85 14.77 9.99
N ALA A 413 2.31 15.75 10.77
CA ALA A 413 1.49 16.52 11.70
C ALA A 413 0.48 17.43 10.99
N THR A 414 0.88 18.08 9.91
CA THR A 414 0.07 19.07 9.18
C THR A 414 -0.61 18.47 7.94
N GLY A 415 -0.06 17.38 7.40
CA GLY A 415 -0.47 16.83 6.10
C GLY A 415 0.00 17.67 4.91
N GLU A 416 0.84 18.68 5.12
CA GLU A 416 1.39 19.53 4.06
C GLU A 416 2.34 18.73 3.17
N THR A 417 2.20 18.88 1.84
CA THR A 417 3.11 18.26 0.88
C THR A 417 4.46 18.96 0.90
N ILE A 418 5.50 18.25 1.33
CA ILE A 418 6.88 18.74 1.41
C ILE A 418 7.64 18.43 0.13
N TYR A 419 7.36 17.30 -0.51
CA TYR A 419 8.04 16.87 -1.72
C TYR A 419 7.06 16.22 -2.69
N ILE A 420 7.17 16.53 -3.98
CA ILE A 420 6.53 15.79 -5.06
C ILE A 420 7.43 15.77 -6.29
N VAL A 421 7.41 14.64 -7.00
CA VAL A 421 8.04 14.49 -8.32
C VAL A 421 6.99 14.22 -9.39
N GLU A 422 7.03 15.03 -10.44
CA GLU A 422 6.17 14.93 -11.61
C GLU A 422 7.02 14.59 -12.84
N THR A 423 6.77 13.42 -13.43
CA THR A 423 7.54 12.90 -14.57
C THR A 423 6.73 12.92 -15.87
N GLY A 424 5.45 13.29 -15.79
CA GLY A 424 4.48 13.13 -16.88
C GLY A 424 4.04 11.68 -17.12
N GLU A 425 4.55 10.73 -16.35
CA GLU A 425 4.29 9.29 -16.46
C GLU A 425 3.94 8.70 -15.09
N TYR A 426 3.55 7.42 -15.08
CA TYR A 426 3.30 6.71 -13.82
C TYR A 426 4.60 6.41 -13.05
N GLU A 427 5.70 6.15 -13.76
CA GLU A 427 6.99 5.86 -13.14
C GLU A 427 7.64 7.11 -12.53
N VAL A 428 8.30 6.92 -11.38
CA VAL A 428 9.08 7.95 -10.68
C VAL A 428 10.50 7.46 -10.46
N PRO A 429 11.50 8.35 -10.49
CA PRO A 429 12.88 7.96 -10.18
C PRO A 429 13.01 7.54 -8.72
N LYS A 430 14.06 6.80 -8.40
CA LYS A 430 14.52 6.70 -7.02
C LYS A 430 15.13 8.05 -6.62
N VAL A 431 14.70 8.58 -5.50
CA VAL A 431 15.25 9.79 -4.89
C VAL A 431 15.96 9.45 -3.59
N GLU A 432 17.04 10.17 -3.31
CA GLU A 432 17.68 10.25 -1.99
C GLU A 432 17.69 11.72 -1.60
N VAL A 433 17.05 12.07 -0.47
CA VAL A 433 17.00 13.43 0.06
C VAL A 433 17.70 13.46 1.41
N ALA A 434 18.56 14.44 1.64
CA ALA A 434 19.22 14.63 2.94
C ALA A 434 19.40 16.11 3.28
N SER A 435 19.14 16.47 4.55
CA SER A 435 19.54 17.76 5.11
C SER A 435 21.06 17.86 5.19
N LEU A 436 21.63 18.97 4.71
CA LEU A 436 23.07 19.25 4.81
C LEU A 436 23.45 19.92 6.14
N ASP A 437 22.49 20.56 6.81
CA ASP A 437 22.67 21.23 8.10
C ASP A 437 22.29 20.35 9.31
N ARG A 438 21.93 19.07 9.07
CA ARG A 438 21.52 18.07 10.07
C ARG A 438 20.28 18.43 10.88
N LYS A 439 19.49 19.39 10.40
CA LYS A 439 18.16 19.65 10.93
C LYS A 439 17.16 18.67 10.33
N SER A 440 15.98 18.58 10.91
CA SER A 440 14.88 17.85 10.27
C SER A 440 14.58 18.46 8.90
N LEU A 441 14.03 17.66 7.99
CA LEU A 441 13.65 18.15 6.65
C LEU A 441 12.63 19.29 6.71
N MET A 442 11.85 19.39 7.81
CA MET A 442 10.93 20.50 8.05
C MET A 442 11.66 21.82 8.33
N GLU A 443 12.82 21.78 8.99
CA GLU A 443 13.57 22.96 9.43
C GLU A 443 14.88 23.19 8.65
N ALA A 444 15.25 22.29 7.74
CA ALA A 444 16.49 22.37 6.99
C ALA A 444 16.60 23.67 6.18
N ASP A 445 17.76 24.31 6.24
CA ASP A 445 18.10 25.48 5.43
C ASP A 445 18.63 25.07 4.05
N GLU A 446 19.22 23.88 3.98
CA GLU A 446 19.86 23.34 2.79
C GLU A 446 19.69 21.82 2.73
N VAL A 447 19.33 21.32 1.56
CA VAL A 447 19.20 19.88 1.29
C VAL A 447 19.96 19.48 0.04
N GLU A 448 20.32 18.20 -0.03
CA GLU A 448 20.85 17.55 -1.22
C GLU A 448 19.84 16.51 -1.71
N LEU A 449 19.58 16.49 -3.02
CA LEU A 449 18.71 15.53 -3.68
C LEU A 449 19.49 14.81 -4.77
N THR A 450 19.52 13.48 -4.73
CA THR A 450 20.07 12.65 -5.82
C THR A 450 18.95 11.86 -6.47
N PHE A 451 18.88 11.91 -7.80
CA PHE A 451 17.91 11.15 -8.58
C PHE A 451 18.59 10.03 -9.35
N SER A 452 18.00 8.85 -9.37
CA SER A 452 18.49 7.70 -10.13
C SER A 452 17.35 6.89 -10.74
N ASP A 453 17.67 6.16 -11.81
CA ASP A 453 16.80 5.16 -12.41
C ASP A 453 17.57 3.84 -12.45
N PRO A 454 17.62 3.11 -11.30
CA PRO A 454 18.45 1.92 -11.18
C PRO A 454 18.03 0.80 -12.14
N TYR A 455 16.78 0.83 -12.64
CA TYR A 455 16.21 -0.21 -13.48
C TYR A 455 16.05 0.20 -14.96
N GLY A 456 16.28 1.47 -15.31
CA GLY A 456 16.13 1.97 -16.67
C GLY A 456 14.68 2.02 -17.15
N ASN A 457 13.73 2.22 -16.23
CA ASN A 457 12.29 2.16 -16.51
C ASN A 457 11.68 3.53 -16.86
N MET A 458 12.41 4.62 -16.67
CA MET A 458 11.93 5.97 -16.94
C MET A 458 11.84 6.24 -18.44
N ALA A 459 10.69 6.71 -18.92
CA ALA A 459 10.50 7.10 -20.32
C ALA A 459 11.22 8.42 -20.68
N SER A 460 11.45 9.28 -19.67
CA SER A 460 12.12 10.56 -19.76
C SER A 460 13.08 10.71 -18.58
N ALA A 461 14.27 11.26 -18.83
CA ALA A 461 15.19 11.61 -17.76
C ALA A 461 14.80 12.93 -17.06
N ASN A 462 13.87 13.71 -17.61
CA ASN A 462 13.45 14.98 -17.02
C ASN A 462 12.27 14.75 -16.06
N ALA A 463 12.32 15.43 -14.91
CA ALA A 463 11.25 15.47 -13.93
C ALA A 463 11.11 16.89 -13.36
N THR A 464 9.91 17.29 -12.99
CA THR A 464 9.67 18.51 -12.23
C THR A 464 9.55 18.16 -10.75
N ILE A 465 10.35 18.83 -9.93
CA ILE A 465 10.40 18.63 -8.48
C ILE A 465 9.73 19.83 -7.83
N LYS A 466 8.81 19.57 -6.90
CA LYS A 466 8.40 20.57 -5.91
C LYS A 466 8.92 20.15 -4.56
N LEU A 467 9.59 21.07 -3.88
CA LEU A 467 10.15 20.88 -2.55
C LEU A 467 9.80 22.11 -1.72
N LYS A 468 8.87 21.95 -0.77
CA LYS A 468 8.19 23.06 -0.08
C LYS A 468 7.65 24.05 -1.13
N ASP A 469 7.98 25.33 -1.00
CA ASP A 469 7.56 26.40 -1.93
C ASP A 469 8.38 26.46 -3.24
N LEU A 470 9.43 25.65 -3.38
CA LEU A 470 10.30 25.67 -4.56
C LEU A 470 9.83 24.67 -5.62
N SER A 471 9.90 25.08 -6.88
CA SER A 471 9.64 24.22 -8.04
C SER A 471 10.78 24.35 -9.04
N PHE A 472 11.38 23.24 -9.46
CA PHE A 472 12.49 23.24 -10.42
C PHE A 472 12.51 21.96 -11.27
N ASP A 473 13.12 22.05 -12.45
CA ASP A 473 13.34 20.89 -13.30
C ASP A 473 14.62 20.17 -12.89
N ALA A 474 14.56 18.85 -12.81
CA ALA A 474 15.65 17.97 -12.46
C ALA A 474 15.86 16.90 -13.56
N VAL A 475 17.10 16.43 -13.65
CA VAL A 475 17.51 15.36 -14.56
C VAL A 475 17.87 14.13 -13.73
N VAL A 476 17.26 13.00 -14.07
CA VAL A 476 17.56 11.69 -13.47
C VAL A 476 19.02 11.32 -13.75
N GLY A 477 19.73 10.90 -12.70
CA GLY A 477 21.18 10.67 -12.70
C GLY A 477 22.01 11.87 -12.22
N HIS A 478 21.37 13.00 -11.88
CA HIS A 478 22.04 14.17 -11.33
C HIS A 478 21.77 14.34 -9.82
N THR A 479 22.66 15.10 -9.17
CA THR A 479 22.54 15.52 -7.78
C THR A 479 22.43 17.03 -7.71
N TYR A 480 21.52 17.51 -6.86
CA TYR A 480 21.18 18.91 -6.69
C TYR A 480 21.40 19.33 -5.24
N ARG A 481 22.04 20.48 -5.05
CA ARG A 481 22.08 21.18 -3.77
C ARG A 481 21.07 22.33 -3.79
N VAL A 482 20.15 22.33 -2.83
CA VAL A 482 19.03 23.26 -2.78
C VAL A 482 19.05 24.03 -1.47
N SER A 483 19.17 25.36 -1.55
CA SER A 483 19.00 26.25 -0.40
C SER A 483 17.54 26.63 -0.26
N LEU A 484 16.89 26.17 0.81
CA LEU A 484 15.50 26.45 1.13
C LEU A 484 15.30 27.89 1.63
N ILE A 485 16.36 28.56 2.10
CA ILE A 485 16.32 29.98 2.48
C ILE A 485 16.34 30.89 1.25
N THR A 486 17.25 30.64 0.31
CA THR A 486 17.48 31.54 -0.83
C THR A 486 16.73 31.15 -2.08
N GLY A 487 16.20 29.93 -2.14
CA GLY A 487 15.61 29.34 -3.34
C GLY A 487 16.62 28.93 -4.40
N THR A 488 17.92 28.95 -4.08
CA THR A 488 18.97 28.60 -5.04
C THR A 488 19.03 27.08 -5.24
N VAL A 489 19.00 26.65 -6.49
CA VAL A 489 19.17 25.24 -6.90
C VAL A 489 20.45 25.15 -7.73
N VAL A 490 21.38 24.27 -7.33
CA VAL A 490 22.65 24.05 -8.03
C VAL A 490 22.77 22.57 -8.41
N ASP A 491 22.86 22.31 -9.72
CA ASP A 491 23.23 21.00 -10.25
C ASP A 491 24.74 20.79 -10.05
N ILE A 492 25.09 19.98 -9.04
CA ILE A 492 26.50 19.74 -8.72
C ILE A 492 27.13 18.70 -9.64
N THR A 493 26.33 17.85 -10.28
CA THR A 493 26.80 16.87 -11.28
C THR A 493 27.30 17.59 -12.54
N GLU A 494 26.55 18.56 -13.05
CA GLU A 494 27.00 19.38 -14.18
C GLU A 494 28.19 20.27 -13.81
N SER A 495 28.17 20.87 -12.62
CA SER A 495 29.28 21.69 -12.13
C SER A 495 30.60 20.90 -12.09
N GLN A 496 30.57 19.63 -11.68
CA GLN A 496 31.73 18.74 -11.71
C GLN A 496 32.17 18.37 -13.13
N LYS A 497 31.23 18.11 -14.05
CA LYS A 497 31.53 17.87 -15.47
C LYS A 497 32.20 19.09 -16.12
N GLU A 498 31.72 20.30 -15.83
CA GLU A 498 32.32 21.53 -16.32
C GLU A 498 33.72 21.78 -15.77
N MET A 499 33.94 21.55 -14.47
CA MET A 499 35.27 21.67 -13.87
C MET A 499 36.25 20.67 -14.49
N ASN A 500 35.83 19.43 -14.72
CA ASN A 500 36.64 18.40 -15.37
C ASN A 500 36.87 18.72 -16.87
N GLY A 501 35.91 19.31 -17.56
CA GLY A 501 36.02 19.74 -18.96
C GLY A 501 36.81 21.04 -19.17
N LYS A 502 36.96 21.87 -18.13
CA LYS A 502 37.78 23.10 -18.12
C LYS A 502 39.24 22.87 -17.74
N VAL A 503 39.64 21.65 -17.36
CA VAL A 503 41.05 21.27 -17.28
C VAL A 503 41.58 21.04 -18.70
N PRO A 504 42.50 21.87 -19.24
CA PRO A 504 43.06 21.65 -20.56
C PRO A 504 43.92 20.40 -20.53
N GLY A 505 43.52 19.39 -21.30
CA GLY A 505 44.36 18.29 -21.78
C GLY A 505 45.41 17.73 -20.82
N PHE A 506 45.01 16.80 -19.95
CA PHE A 506 45.84 15.63 -19.70
C PHE A 506 45.12 14.42 -20.26
N ASN A 507 45.56 13.98 -21.44
CA ASN A 507 45.23 12.67 -21.97
C ASN A 507 45.55 11.62 -20.90
N GLY A 508 44.61 10.70 -20.69
CA GLY A 508 44.81 9.56 -19.83
C GLY A 508 46.05 8.77 -20.25
N PHE A 509 47.10 8.82 -19.43
CA PHE A 509 48.02 7.70 -19.18
C PHE A 509 48.92 7.89 -17.93
N ASP A 510 48.92 9.04 -17.24
CA ASP A 510 49.90 9.31 -16.16
C ASP A 510 49.31 9.70 -14.78
N VAL A 511 48.32 8.97 -14.25
CA VAL A 511 47.89 9.14 -12.84
C VAL A 511 47.94 7.84 -12.01
N VAL A 512 48.24 6.68 -12.62
CA VAL A 512 48.38 5.41 -11.87
C VAL A 512 49.84 5.08 -11.49
N VAL A 513 50.85 5.83 -11.96
CA VAL A 513 52.27 5.47 -11.73
C VAL A 513 52.97 6.26 -10.62
N VAL A 514 52.42 7.40 -10.14
CA VAL A 514 53.12 8.21 -9.12
C VAL A 514 52.72 7.86 -7.66
N MET A 515 51.62 7.14 -7.44
CA MET A 515 51.22 6.69 -6.09
C MET A 515 51.70 5.28 -5.70
N SER A 516 52.42 4.58 -6.59
CA SER A 516 52.89 3.21 -6.35
C SER A 516 54.41 3.11 -6.09
N VAL A 517 55.17 4.20 -6.27
CA VAL A 517 56.64 4.22 -6.06
C VAL A 517 57.04 4.88 -4.74
N ALA A 518 56.17 5.69 -4.13
CA ALA A 518 56.46 6.34 -2.84
C ALA A 518 56.26 5.41 -1.62
N ILE A 519 55.46 4.35 -1.74
CA ILE A 519 55.19 3.42 -0.62
C ILE A 519 56.18 2.24 -0.60
N CYS A 520 56.77 1.85 -1.74
CA CYS A 520 57.73 0.74 -1.81
C CYS A 520 59.20 1.14 -1.54
N ILE A 521 59.57 2.43 -1.63
CA ILE A 521 60.95 2.88 -1.33
C ILE A 521 61.11 3.29 0.16
N GLY A 522 60.02 3.61 0.86
CA GLY A 522 60.04 3.92 2.30
C GLY A 522 60.20 2.70 3.22
N MET A 523 59.80 1.50 2.77
CA MET A 523 59.81 0.28 3.59
C MET A 523 61.11 -0.55 3.48
N LEU A 524 61.96 -0.31 2.50
CA LEU A 524 63.22 -1.04 2.31
C LEU A 524 64.47 -0.38 2.92
N LEU A 525 64.35 0.81 3.52
CA LEU A 525 65.49 1.52 4.13
C LEU A 525 65.44 1.63 5.67
N LYS A 526 64.51 0.95 6.34
CA LYS A 526 64.44 0.89 7.83
C LYS A 526 64.78 -0.47 8.46
N ARG A 527 65.32 -1.43 7.69
CA ARG A 527 65.88 -2.69 8.19
C ARG A 527 67.32 -2.90 7.70
N ARG A 528 68.23 -2.00 8.10
CA ARG A 528 69.67 -2.27 8.25
C ARG A 528 70.34 -1.04 8.83
N LYS A 529 70.29 -0.90 10.16
CA LYS A 529 71.28 -0.23 11.02
C LYS A 529 70.76 -0.20 12.47
N SER A 530 70.90 -1.31 13.17
CA SER A 530 71.47 -1.40 14.53
C SER A 530 71.33 -2.83 15.03
N ALA A 531 72.49 -3.40 15.37
CA ALA A 531 72.81 -4.60 16.16
C ALA A 531 71.84 -5.79 16.13
#